data_AF-A0A8I6Y1R6-F1
#
_entry.id   AF-A0A8I6Y1R6-F1
#
_cell.length_a   1.000
_cell.length_b   1.000
_cell.length_c   1.000
_cell.angle_alpha   90.00
_cell.angle_beta   90.00
_cell.angle_gamma   90.00
#
_symmetry.space_group_name_H-M   'P 1'
#
loop_
_entity.id
_entity.type
_entity.pdbx_description
1 polymer ?
#
loop_
_entity_poly.entity_id
_entity_poly.type
_entity_poly.pdbx_seq_one_letter_code
_entity_poly.pdbx_strand_id
1 'polypeptide(L)'
;MIRKIQCFDDVSSMWKDKNKRTMLNMITAASLWSIWTLRNDFCFQGRSWRGLGCGLAKLKGNLQKWMVLCDAAQVEVLRRFVLLLDKHRAELLRIAWRNE
;
A
#
# COMPACT_ATOMS: atom_id res chain seq x y z
N MET A 1 1.86 13.12 14.81
CA MET A 1 0.56 13.55 14.26
C MET A 1 0.54 13.20 12.77
N ILE A 2 -0.27 12.21 12.36
CA ILE A 2 -0.38 11.78 10.95
C ILE A 2 -1.15 12.87 10.20
N ARG A 3 -0.57 13.46 9.15
CA ARG A 3 -1.26 14.45 8.30
C ARG A 3 -2.50 13.78 7.69
N LYS A 4 -3.66 14.43 7.86
CA LYS A 4 -4.91 14.01 7.22
C LYS A 4 -4.80 14.33 5.73
N ILE A 5 -4.91 13.32 4.87
CA ILE A 5 -4.93 13.50 3.41
C ILE A 5 -6.39 13.71 3.02
N GLN A 6 -6.73 14.91 2.52
CA GLN A 6 -8.11 15.25 2.12
C GLN A 6 -8.25 15.43 0.61
N CYS A 7 -7.18 15.80 -0.10
CA CYS A 7 -7.19 15.95 -1.55
C CYS A 7 -5.87 15.52 -2.21
N PHE A 8 -5.84 15.54 -3.54
CA PHE A 8 -4.65 15.17 -4.32
C PHE A 8 -3.46 16.12 -4.06
N ASP A 9 -3.71 17.40 -3.80
CA ASP A 9 -2.66 18.38 -3.51
C ASP A 9 -1.94 18.07 -2.19
N ASP A 10 -2.63 17.48 -1.21
CA ASP A 10 -2.00 17.01 0.02
C ASP A 10 -0.97 15.92 -0.27
N VAL A 11 -1.31 14.98 -1.15
CA VAL A 11 -0.41 13.90 -1.60
C VAL A 11 0.79 14.49 -2.35
N SER A 12 0.54 15.43 -3.27
CA SER A 12 1.59 16.13 -4.01
C SER A 12 2.55 16.89 -3.09
N SER A 13 2.03 17.53 -2.04
CA SER A 13 2.85 18.27 -1.05
C SER A 13 3.85 17.37 -0.31
N MET A 14 3.53 16.07 -0.13
CA MET A 14 4.42 15.12 0.52
C MET A 14 5.65 14.78 -0.32
N TRP A 15 5.56 14.96 -1.63
CA TRP A 15 6.64 14.66 -2.58
C TRP A 15 7.63 15.82 -2.73
N LYS A 16 7.26 17.02 -2.28
CA LYS A 16 8.12 18.21 -2.33
C LYS A 16 9.31 18.13 -1.35
N ASP A 17 9.16 17.45 -0.21
CA ASP A 17 10.24 17.16 0.74
C ASP A 17 11.03 15.88 0.36
N LYS A 18 11.71 15.91 -0.80
CA LYS A 18 12.35 14.71 -1.41
C LYS A 18 13.29 13.93 -0.49
N ASN A 19 14.09 14.59 0.35
CA ASN A 19 15.14 13.91 1.12
C ASN A 19 14.68 13.31 2.46
N LYS A 20 13.54 13.75 3.02
CA LYS A 20 13.08 13.29 4.35
C LYS A 20 12.03 12.20 4.29
N ARG A 21 11.45 11.94 3.10
CA ARG A 21 10.23 11.11 2.96
C ARG A 21 10.32 10.06 1.85
N THR A 22 11.52 9.65 1.44
CA THR A 22 11.74 8.66 0.36
C THR A 22 10.90 7.40 0.53
N MET A 23 10.92 6.80 1.73
CA MET A 23 10.15 5.58 2.01
C MET A 23 8.63 5.80 1.96
N LEU A 24 8.15 6.93 2.47
CA LEU A 24 6.73 7.27 2.45
C LEU A 24 6.25 7.50 1.02
N ASN A 25 7.06 8.17 0.20
CA ASN A 25 6.79 8.37 -1.22
C ASN A 25 6.76 7.03 -1.96
N MET A 26 7.69 6.13 -1.65
CA MET A 26 7.72 4.78 -2.23
C MET A 26 6.47 3.98 -1.86
N ILE A 27 6.07 3.98 -0.58
CA ILE A 27 4.84 3.30 -0.12
C ILE A 27 3.60 3.89 -0.79
N THR A 28 3.55 5.22 -0.93
CA THR A 28 2.45 5.92 -1.60
C THR A 28 2.37 5.54 -3.07
N ALA A 29 3.49 5.59 -3.78
CA ALA A 29 3.57 5.22 -5.19
C ALA A 29 3.21 3.73 -5.40
N ALA A 30 3.68 2.83 -4.54
CA ALA A 30 3.32 1.42 -4.61
C ALA A 30 1.82 1.19 -4.35
N SER A 31 1.22 1.99 -3.47
CA SER A 31 -0.22 1.95 -3.17
C SER A 31 -1.04 2.39 -4.38
N LEU A 32 -0.69 3.53 -4.98
CA LEU A 32 -1.32 4.01 -6.22
C LEU A 32 -1.17 3.02 -7.37
N TRP A 33 0.02 2.45 -7.54
CA TRP A 33 0.28 1.44 -8.57
C TRP A 33 -0.55 0.17 -8.36
N SER A 34 -0.73 -0.25 -7.11
CA SER A 34 -1.56 -1.41 -6.77
C SER A 34 -3.03 -1.18 -7.07
N ILE A 35 -3.55 0.02 -6.77
CA ILE A 35 -4.92 0.43 -7.10
C ILE A 35 -5.11 0.47 -8.62
N TRP A 36 -4.15 1.06 -9.35
CA TRP A 36 -4.19 1.10 -10.81
C TRP A 36 -4.21 -0.31 -11.42
N THR A 37 -3.34 -1.19 -10.95
CA THR A 37 -3.29 -2.58 -11.43
C THR A 37 -4.58 -3.33 -11.10
N LEU A 38 -5.15 -3.11 -9.91
CA LEU A 38 -6.43 -3.69 -9.53
C LEU A 38 -7.58 -3.21 -10.43
N ARG A 39 -7.63 -1.92 -10.76
CA ARG A 39 -8.57 -1.38 -11.75
C ARG A 39 -8.44 -2.10 -13.09
N ASN A 40 -7.20 -2.33 -13.56
CA ASN A 40 -6.97 -3.02 -14.82
C ASN A 40 -7.42 -4.48 -14.80
N ASP A 41 -7.22 -5.18 -13.67
CA ASP A 41 -7.71 -6.53 -13.48
C ASP A 41 -9.25 -6.61 -13.65
N PHE A 42 -9.98 -5.59 -13.21
CA PHE A 42 -11.44 -5.55 -13.34
C PHE A 42 -11.91 -5.14 -14.72
N CYS A 43 -11.38 -4.02 -15.25
CA CYS A 43 -11.85 -3.46 -16.50
C CYS A 43 -11.42 -4.27 -17.73
N PHE A 44 -10.25 -4.92 -17.68
CA PHE A 44 -9.66 -5.56 -18.85
C PHE A 44 -9.45 -7.07 -18.71
N GLN A 45 -9.27 -7.60 -17.49
CA GLN A 45 -9.04 -9.04 -17.28
C GLN A 45 -10.27 -9.79 -16.75
N GLY A 46 -11.41 -9.11 -16.58
CA GLY A 46 -12.66 -9.71 -16.11
C GLY A 46 -12.56 -10.34 -14.70
N ARG A 47 -11.58 -9.93 -13.88
CA ARG A 47 -11.46 -10.44 -12.51
C ARG A 47 -12.54 -9.82 -11.63
N SER A 48 -13.02 -10.56 -10.65
CA SER A 48 -13.93 -10.06 -9.62
C SER A 48 -13.17 -9.55 -8.38
N TRP A 49 -13.73 -8.55 -7.70
CA TRP A 49 -13.21 -8.10 -6.41
C TRP A 49 -13.51 -9.13 -5.33
N ARG A 50 -12.46 -9.63 -4.67
CA ARG A 50 -12.58 -10.58 -3.55
C ARG A 50 -12.28 -9.92 -2.20
N GLY A 51 -12.39 -8.60 -2.13
CA GLY A 51 -12.11 -7.81 -0.93
C GLY A 51 -10.71 -7.17 -0.91
N LEU A 52 -10.50 -6.34 0.11
CA LEU A 52 -9.32 -5.48 0.28
C LEU A 52 -8.00 -6.26 0.28
N GLY A 53 -8.03 -7.54 0.67
CA GLY A 53 -6.86 -8.41 0.66
C GLY A 53 -6.24 -8.59 -0.74
N CYS A 54 -6.98 -8.39 -1.83
CA CYS A 54 -6.42 -8.39 -3.19
C CYS A 54 -5.52 -7.17 -3.44
N GLY A 55 -5.96 -5.99 -2.98
CA GLY A 55 -5.17 -4.76 -3.08
C GLY A 55 -3.91 -4.82 -2.21
N LEU A 56 -4.03 -5.29 -0.97
CA LEU A 56 -2.90 -5.43 -0.06
C LEU A 56 -1.86 -6.45 -0.55
N ALA A 57 -2.30 -7.55 -1.19
CA ALA A 57 -1.38 -8.52 -1.79
C ALA A 57 -0.56 -7.91 -2.94
N LYS A 58 -1.19 -7.09 -3.80
CA LYS A 58 -0.48 -6.36 -4.87
C LYS A 58 0.49 -5.34 -4.27
N LEU A 59 0.09 -4.61 -3.24
CA LEU A 59 0.95 -3.65 -2.55
C LEU A 59 2.19 -4.32 -1.98
N LYS A 60 2.03 -5.43 -1.25
CA LYS A 60 3.15 -6.24 -0.77
C LYS A 60 4.09 -6.62 -1.92
N GLY A 61 3.55 -7.18 -3.01
CA GLY A 61 4.37 -7.61 -4.14
C GLY A 61 5.16 -6.47 -4.80
N ASN A 62 4.55 -5.30 -4.92
CA ASN A 62 5.21 -4.11 -5.45
C ASN A 62 6.32 -3.61 -4.51
N LEU A 63 6.06 -3.54 -3.20
CA LEU A 63 7.06 -3.14 -2.21
C LEU A 63 8.24 -4.11 -2.16
N GLN A 64 8.00 -5.41 -2.19
CA GLN A 64 9.07 -6.42 -2.23
C GLN A 64 9.96 -6.27 -3.46
N LYS A 65 9.38 -6.01 -4.63
CA LYS A 65 10.15 -5.74 -5.86
C LYS A 65 10.96 -4.46 -5.76
N TRP A 66 10.42 -3.42 -5.13
CA TRP A 66 11.06 -2.12 -5.02
C TRP A 66 12.07 -2.02 -3.87
N MET A 67 12.23 -3.06 -3.03
CA MET A 67 13.29 -3.13 -2.02
C MET A 67 14.69 -2.99 -2.61
N VAL A 68 14.89 -3.35 -3.89
CA VAL A 68 16.18 -3.17 -4.58
C VAL A 68 16.60 -1.70 -4.72
N LEU A 69 15.65 -0.76 -4.60
CA LEU A 69 15.88 0.68 -4.67
C LEU A 69 16.24 1.29 -3.30
N CYS A 70 16.21 0.49 -2.23
CA CYS A 70 16.39 0.94 -0.86
C CYS A 70 17.79 0.62 -0.33
N ASP A 71 18.28 1.46 0.58
CA ASP A 71 19.45 1.12 1.40
C ASP A 71 19.10 0.05 2.47
N ALA A 72 20.12 -0.49 3.14
CA ALA A 72 19.94 -1.57 4.12
C ALA A 72 19.01 -1.20 5.29
N ALA A 73 19.06 0.04 5.78
CA ALA A 73 18.20 0.49 6.86
C ALA A 73 16.74 0.60 6.39
N GLN A 74 16.54 1.13 5.18
CA GLN A 74 15.23 1.24 4.56
C GLN A 74 14.60 -0.13 4.27
N VAL A 75 15.39 -1.10 3.80
CA VAL A 75 14.93 -2.48 3.56
C VAL A 75 14.38 -3.10 4.84
N GLU A 76 15.08 -2.95 5.98
CA GLU A 76 14.62 -3.52 7.25
C GLU A 76 13.30 -2.90 7.73
N VAL A 77 13.15 -1.59 7.61
CA VAL A 77 11.88 -0.93 7.93
C VAL A 77 10.77 -1.40 6.98
N LEU A 78 11.06 -1.55 5.68
CA LEU A 78 10.07 -1.99 4.71
C LEU A 78 9.67 -3.46 4.93
N ARG A 79 10.59 -4.33 5.33
CA ARG A 79 10.29 -5.72 5.73
C ARG A 79 9.32 -5.74 6.90
N ARG A 80 9.56 -4.93 7.94
CA ARG A 80 8.64 -4.79 9.07
C ARG A 80 7.26 -4.28 8.62
N PHE A 81 7.24 -3.28 7.74
CA PHE A 81 5.98 -2.77 7.19
C PHE A 81 5.21 -3.84 6.40
N VAL A 82 5.89 -4.62 5.56
CA VAL A 82 5.26 -5.73 4.80
C VAL A 82 4.72 -6.81 5.74
N LEU A 83 5.41 -7.14 6.83
CA LEU A 83 4.91 -8.08 7.84
C LEU A 83 3.63 -7.58 8.52
N LEU A 84 3.60 -6.29 8.88
CA LEU A 84 2.40 -5.67 9.45
C LEU A 84 1.25 -5.61 8.44
N LEU A 85 1.56 -5.33 7.17
CA LEU A 85 0.59 -5.33 6.08
C LEU A 85 -0.06 -6.72 5.91
N ASP A 86 0.73 -7.78 5.96
CA ASP A 86 0.24 -9.16 5.87
C ASP A 86 -0.61 -9.55 7.07
N LYS A 87 -0.19 -9.16 8.28
CA LYS A 87 -0.99 -9.38 9.50
C LYS A 87 -2.35 -8.70 9.38
N HIS A 88 -2.36 -7.42 8.99
CA HIS A 88 -3.60 -6.67 8.79
C HIS A 88 -4.48 -7.28 7.70
N ARG A 89 -3.87 -7.74 6.59
CA ARG A 89 -4.56 -8.46 5.52
C ARG A 89 -5.26 -9.73 6.02
N ALA A 90 -4.62 -10.49 6.93
CA ALA A 90 -5.20 -11.71 7.50
C ALA A 90 -6.37 -11.40 8.45
N GLU A 91 -6.30 -10.29 9.20
CA GLU A 91 -7.36 -9.85 10.12
C GLU A 91 -8.65 -9.43 9.38
N LEU A 92 -8.52 -8.84 8.19
CA LEU A 92 -9.65 -8.37 7.36
C LEU A 92 -10.58 -9.48 6.84
N LEU A 93 -10.27 -10.76 7.08
CA LEU A 93 -11.13 -11.89 6.73
C LEU A 93 -12.31 -12.08 7.69
N ARG A 94 -12.38 -11.33 8.80
CA ARG A 94 -13.47 -11.42 9.76
C ARG A 94 -14.60 -10.47 9.38
N ILE A 95 -15.62 -10.98 8.68
CA ILE A 95 -16.96 -10.38 8.76
C ILE A 95 -17.45 -10.68 10.18
N ALA A 96 -17.20 -9.77 11.11
CA ALA A 96 -17.81 -9.82 12.43
C ALA A 96 -19.20 -9.18 12.31
N TRP A 97 -20.24 -10.01 12.33
CA TRP A 97 -21.59 -9.53 12.55
C TRP A 97 -21.62 -8.86 13.93
N ARG A 98 -22.18 -7.65 13.99
CA ARG A 98 -22.42 -6.96 15.27
C ARG A 98 -23.51 -7.76 15.98
N ASN A 99 -23.19 -8.40 17.08
CA ASN A 99 -24.21 -8.94 17.97
C ASN A 99 -24.93 -7.73 18.59
N GLU A 100 -26.23 -7.63 18.33
CA GLU A 100 -27.15 -6.71 19.01
C GLU A 100 -27.27 -7.06 20.50
#